data_AF-A0A939JF61-F1
#
_entry.id   AF-A0A939JF61-F1
#
_cell.length_a   1.000
_cell.length_b   1.000
_cell.length_c   1.000
_cell.angle_alpha   90.00
_cell.angle_beta   90.00
_cell.angle_gamma   90.00
#
_symmetry.space_group_name_H-M   'P 1'
#
loop_
_entity.id
_entity.type
_entity.pdbx_description
1 polymer ?
#
loop_
_entity_poly.entity_id
_entity_poly.type
_entity_poly.pdbx_seq_one_letter_code
_entity_poly.pdbx_strand_id
1 'polypeptide(L)' 'MAKQEMHRLRPEVAEKYRATITPTRIEIQRLGRTIDLRTLTLEEADVLVQDPKFTYLVAKRKRWAPAAQKTTEE' A
#
# COMPACT_ATOMS: atom_id res chain seq x y z
N MET A 1 -7.11 -3.33 -28.75
CA MET A 1 -7.76 -2.57 -27.66
C MET A 1 -6.77 -2.52 -26.50
N ALA A 2 -6.07 -1.40 -26.27
CA ALA A 2 -5.11 -1.30 -25.16
C ALA A 2 -5.29 0.06 -24.49
N LYS A 3 -6.44 0.25 -23.84
CA LYS A 3 -6.71 1.43 -23.03
C LYS A 3 -6.47 1.07 -21.57
N GLN A 4 -5.52 1.79 -20.98
CA GLN A 4 -5.47 2.14 -19.56
C GLN A 4 -4.97 1.07 -18.58
N GLU A 5 -3.65 0.91 -18.50
CA GLU A 5 -3.03 0.35 -17.29
C GLU A 5 -1.85 1.16 -16.73
N MET A 6 -1.52 2.32 -17.34
CA MET A 6 -0.34 3.10 -16.96
C MET A 6 -0.46 3.87 -15.63
N HIS A 7 -1.59 3.71 -14.92
CA HIS A 7 -1.91 4.38 -13.65
C HIS A 7 -2.33 3.41 -12.54
N ARG A 8 -1.87 2.15 -12.61
CA ARG A 8 -2.14 1.16 -11.55
C ARG A 8 -0.83 0.72 -10.90
N LEU A 9 -0.90 0.46 -9.60
CA LEU A 9 0.17 -0.21 -8.87
C LEU A 9 0.43 -1.60 -9.51
N ARG A 10 1.63 -2.15 -9.30
CA ARG A 10 1.87 -3.58 -9.61
C ARG A 10 0.80 -4.45 -8.96
N PRO A 11 0.33 -5.51 -9.63
CA PRO A 11 -0.76 -6.35 -9.14
C PRO A 11 -0.49 -6.92 -7.75
N GLU A 12 0.75 -7.36 -7.49
CA GLU A 12 1.17 -7.90 -6.19
C GLU A 12 1.05 -6.87 -5.06
N VAL A 13 1.47 -5.63 -5.31
CA VAL A 13 1.33 -4.52 -4.36
C VAL A 13 -0.13 -4.12 -4.22
N ALA A 14 -0.87 -4.05 -5.33
CA ALA A 14 -2.29 -3.72 -5.35
C ALA A 14 -3.17 -4.74 -4.61
N GLU A 15 -2.70 -5.99 -4.46
CA GLU A 15 -3.40 -7.04 -3.72
C GLU A 15 -3.38 -6.77 -2.21
N LYS A 16 -2.22 -6.44 -1.65
CA LYS A 16 -2.04 -6.18 -0.22
C LYS A 16 -2.26 -4.73 0.18
N TYR A 17 -1.89 -3.80 -0.70
CA TYR A 17 -1.84 -2.38 -0.45
C TYR A 17 -2.76 -1.62 -1.41
N ARG A 18 -3.20 -0.44 -0.98
CA ARG A 18 -3.97 0.50 -1.78
C ARG A 18 -3.22 1.82 -1.81
N ALA A 19 -2.99 2.36 -3.00
CA ALA A 19 -2.53 3.73 -3.12
C ALA A 19 -3.66 4.70 -2.74
N THR A 20 -3.34 5.65 -1.87
CA THR A 20 -4.25 6.75 -1.50
C THR A 20 -4.24 7.87 -2.54
N ILE A 21 -3.16 7.96 -3.32
CA ILE A 21 -2.99 8.89 -4.42
C ILE A 21 -2.84 8.16 -5.76
N THR A 22 -2.87 8.91 -6.86
CA THR A 22 -2.51 8.37 -8.17
C THR A 22 -1.07 7.85 -8.13
N PRO A 23 -0.82 6.59 -8.51
CA PRO A 23 0.52 6.02 -8.45
C PRO A 23 1.43 6.79 -9.41
N THR A 24 2.40 7.47 -8.82
CA THR A 24 3.35 8.36 -9.49
C THR A 24 4.72 8.22 -8.83
N ARG A 25 5.70 8.94 -9.38
CA ARG A 25 7.03 9.08 -8.80
C ARG A 25 7.00 10.13 -7.68
N ILE A 26 7.36 9.73 -6.48
CA ILE A 26 7.36 10.56 -5.28
C ILE A 26 8.78 10.65 -4.77
N GLU A 27 9.25 11.86 -4.55
CA GLU A 27 10.51 12.08 -3.86
C GLU A 27 10.29 12.16 -2.36
N ILE A 28 10.90 11.23 -1.62
CA ILE A 28 10.85 11.24 -0.16
C ILE A 28 12.13 11.90 0.32
N GLN A 29 12.07 13.22 0.51
CA GLN A 29 13.22 14.02 0.95
C GLN A 29 13.86 13.48 2.23
N ARG A 30 13.07 12.95 3.17
CA ARG A 30 13.58 12.35 4.42
C ARG A 30 14.46 11.12 4.19
N LEU A 31 14.16 10.34 3.16
CA LEU A 31 14.94 9.15 2.77
C LEU A 31 16.03 9.50 1.76
N GLY A 32 16.05 10.75 1.25
CA GLY A 32 16.95 11.19 0.19
C GLY A 32 16.81 10.37 -1.09
N ARG A 33 15.64 9.78 -1.34
CA ARG A 33 15.40 8.85 -2.44
C ARG A 33 14.06 9.09 -3.12
N THR A 34 14.04 8.83 -4.41
CA THR A 34 12.82 8.89 -5.22
C THR A 34 12.23 7.50 -5.41
N ILE A 35 10.94 7.37 -5.16
CA ILE A 35 10.20 6.11 -5.20
C ILE A 35 9.13 6.20 -6.27
N ASP A 36 9.07 5.23 -7.19
CA ASP A 36 7.98 5.14 -8.17
C ASP A 36 6.98 4.08 -7.73
N LEU A 37 5.76 4.52 -7.39
CA LEU A 37 4.70 3.64 -6.92
C LEU A 37 4.25 2.62 -7.99
N ARG A 38 4.48 2.88 -9.29
CA ARG A 38 4.06 1.99 -10.37
C ARG A 38 5.00 0.81 -10.55
N THR A 39 6.29 0.98 -10.22
CA THR A 39 7.31 -0.06 -10.35
C THR A 39 7.73 -0.65 -9.01
N LEU A 40 7.18 -0.13 -7.91
CA LEU A 40 7.49 -0.53 -6.55
C LEU A 40 7.32 -2.05 -6.35
N THR A 41 8.33 -2.67 -5.76
CA THR A 41 8.25 -4.08 -5.37
C THR A 41 7.44 -4.26 -4.08
N LEU A 42 6.97 -5.49 -3.84
CA LEU A 42 6.23 -5.80 -2.61
C LEU A 42 7.09 -5.60 -1.35
N GLU A 43 8.38 -5.95 -1.42
CA GLU A 43 9.32 -5.77 -0.32
C GLU A 43 9.55 -4.29 -0.02
N GLU A 44 9.77 -3.45 -1.04
CA GLU A 44 9.89 -2.01 -0.86
C GLU A 44 8.60 -1.39 -0.31
N ALA A 45 7.44 -1.84 -0.80
CA ALA A 45 6.16 -1.39 -0.27
C ALA A 45 6.01 -1.72 1.21
N ASP A 46 6.43 -2.91 1.65
CA ASP A 46 6.37 -3.35 3.04
C ASP A 46 7.22 -2.47 3.96
N VAL A 47 8.46 -2.18 3.54
CA VAL A 47 9.36 -1.27 4.27
C VAL A 47 8.77 0.14 4.35
N LEU A 48 8.15 0.62 3.27
CA LEU A 48 7.59 1.97 3.25
C LEU A 48 6.34 2.11 4.12
N VAL A 49 5.45 1.13 4.15
CA VAL A 49 4.25 1.19 5.01
C VAL A 49 4.58 1.04 6.50
N GLN A 50 5.77 0.55 6.86
CA GLN A 50 6.26 0.57 8.23
C GLN A 50 6.63 1.99 8.69
N ASP A 51 6.94 2.90 7.75
CA ASP A 51 7.17 4.30 8.09
C ASP A 51 5.84 5.01 8.37
N PRO A 52 5.61 5.53 9.59
CA PRO A 52 4.33 6.13 9.95
C PRO A 52 4.04 7.45 9.22
N LYS A 53 5.03 8.04 8.54
CA LYS A 53 4.87 9.28 7.75
C LYS A 53 4.59 8.96 6.28
N PHE A 54 4.77 7.71 5.85
CA PHE A 54 4.44 7.25 4.52
C PHE A 54 2.94 6.93 4.43
N THR A 55 2.17 7.88 3.91
CA THR A 55 0.69 7.78 3.82
C THR A 55 0.20 7.47 2.40
N TYR A 56 1.12 7.24 1.46
CA TYR A 56 0.82 7.04 0.04
C TYR A 56 0.33 5.62 -0.28
N LEU A 57 0.76 4.63 0.50
CA LEU A 57 0.20 3.28 0.48
C LEU A 57 -0.39 2.97 1.84
N VAL A 58 -1.58 2.39 1.83
CA VAL A 58 -2.22 1.86 3.03
C VAL A 58 -2.46 0.38 2.84
N ALA A 59 -2.22 -0.42 3.88
CA ALA A 59 -2.59 -1.82 3.87
C ALA A 59 -4.10 -1.92 3.61
N LYS A 60 -4.49 -2.65 2.55
CA LYS A 60 -5.86 -3.10 2.45
C LYS A 60 -6.06 -4.04 3.62
N ARG A 61 -6.71 -3.56 4.68
CA ARG A 61 -7.25 -4.44 5.71
C ARG A 61 -8.10 -5.45 4.95
N LYS A 62 -7.58 -6.67 4.79
CA LYS A 62 -8.38 -7.84 4.53
C LYS A 62 -9.42 -7.77 5.63
N ARG A 63 -10.67 -7.47 5.28
CA ARG A 63 -11.77 -7.43 6.22
C ARG A 63 -11.90 -8.86 6.73
N TRP A 64 -11.07 -9.21 7.71
CA TRP A 64 -11.35 -10.30 8.61
C TRP A 64 -12.61 -9.80 9.30
N ALA A 65 -13.76 -10.30 8.86
CA ALA A 65 -14.99 -10.20 9.63
C ALA A 65 -14.60 -10.54 11.06
N PRO A 66 -14.89 -9.70 12.07
CA PRO A 66 -14.46 -9.98 13.42
C PRO A 66 -14.94 -11.38 13.79
N ALA A 67 -14.01 -12.33 13.87
CA ALA A 67 -14.29 -13.58 14.53
C ALA A 67 -14.47 -13.17 15.98
N ALA A 68 -15.74 -13.10 16.37
CA ALA A 68 -16.27 -13.07 17.73
C ALA A 68 -15.15 -12.98 18.79
N GLN A 69 -14.86 -11.76 19.23
CA GLN A 69 -14.21 -11.62 20.53
C GLN A 69 -15.21 -12.20 21.53
N LYS A 70 -14.88 -13.38 22.04
CA LYS A 70 -15.48 -13.97 23.22
C LYS A 70 -15.42 -12.93 24.34
N THR A 71 -16.57 -12.54 24.87
CA THR A 71 -16.67 -12.08 26.25
C THR A 71 -17.36 -13.20 27.00
N THR A 72 -16.53 -14.01 27.65
CA THR A 72 -16.88 -14.73 28.88
C THR A 72 -16.76 -13.71 30.04
N GLU A 73 -17.47 -13.98 31.15
CA GLU A 73 -17.46 -13.27 32.45
C GLU A 73 -18.46 -12.09 32.50
N GLU A 74 -19.50 -12.06 33.34
CA GLU A 74 -19.83 -12.70 34.63
C GLU A 74 -21.35 -12.92 34.75
#